data_AF-A0A0B4XIF6-F1
#
_entry.id   AF-A0A0B4XIF6-F1
#
_cell.length_a   1.000
_cell.length_b   1.000
_cell.length_c   1.000
_cell.angle_alpha   90.00
_cell.angle_beta   90.00
_cell.angle_gamma   90.00
#
_symmetry.space_group_name_H-M   'P 1'
#
loop_
_entity.id
_entity.type
_entity.pdbx_description
1 polymer ?
#
loop_
_entity_poly.entity_id
_entity_poly.type
_entity_poly.pdbx_seq_one_letter_code
_entity_poly.pdbx_strand_id
1 'polypeptide(L)'
;MGVRNYLIEGVSGTGKTTVAEELRRRGYHVIHGDRELSYVGDSETCEPLDGLAHETVTDSVTWEHEHHIWDIDKVTSVVAD
;
A
#
# COMPACT_ATOMS: atom_id res chain seq x y z
N MET A 1 -11.62 -0.32 -23.18
CA MET A 1 -12.61 0.64 -22.62
C MET A 1 -12.04 1.04 -21.27
N GLY A 2 -11.49 2.26 -21.14
CA GLY A 2 -10.71 2.62 -19.95
C GLY A 2 -11.54 2.54 -18.66
N VAL A 3 -10.95 1.96 -17.62
CA VAL A 3 -11.55 1.89 -16.29
C VAL A 3 -11.12 3.13 -15.49
N ARG A 4 -12.05 3.73 -14.74
CA ARG A 4 -11.71 4.86 -13.86
C ARG A 4 -11.21 4.33 -12.51
N ASN A 5 -10.01 4.74 -12.14
CA ASN A 5 -9.44 4.47 -10.83
C ASN A 5 -9.64 5.68 -9.92
N TYR A 6 -9.94 5.42 -8.64
CA TYR A 6 -10.09 6.45 -7.61
C TYR A 6 -9.12 6.13 -6.47
N LEU A 7 -8.29 7.12 -6.12
CA LEU A 7 -7.38 7.04 -4.99
C LEU A 7 -8.05 7.67 -3.76
N ILE A 8 -8.12 6.92 -2.65
CA ILE A 8 -8.68 7.38 -1.37
C ILE A 8 -7.51 7.65 -0.42
N GLU A 9 -7.23 8.93 -0.18
CA GLU A 9 -6.08 9.38 0.60
C GLU A 9 -6.46 10.20 1.83
N GLY A 10 -5.49 10.35 2.73
CA GLY A 10 -5.62 11.08 3.98
C GLY A 10 -4.73 10.54 5.08
N VAL A 11 -4.59 11.29 6.17
CA VAL A 11 -3.76 10.86 7.33
C VAL A 11 -4.35 9.64 8.04
N SER A 12 -3.57 9.01 8.92
CA SER A 12 -4.05 7.87 9.71
C SER A 12 -5.28 8.27 10.55
N GLY A 13 -6.25 7.36 10.68
CA GLY A 13 -7.48 7.59 11.47
C GLY A 13 -8.58 8.44 10.81
N THR A 14 -8.44 8.89 9.56
CA THR A 14 -9.47 9.70 8.88
C THR A 14 -10.63 8.91 8.27
N GLY A 15 -10.62 7.57 8.40
CA GLY A 15 -11.70 6.72 7.89
C GLY A 15 -11.53 6.21 6.45
N LYS A 16 -10.31 6.30 5.86
CA LYS A 16 -10.01 5.72 4.52
C LYS A 16 -10.49 4.27 4.39
N THR A 17 -10.15 3.43 5.38
CA THR A 17 -10.55 2.02 5.41
C THR A 17 -12.05 1.85 5.42
N THR A 18 -12.77 2.65 6.22
CA THR A 18 -14.24 2.61 6.28
C THR A 18 -14.86 2.96 4.93
N VAL A 19 -14.35 3.98 4.24
CA VAL A 19 -14.82 4.34 2.90
C VAL A 19 -14.54 3.21 1.90
N ALA A 20 -13.33 2.65 1.92
CA ALA A 20 -12.94 1.55 1.03
C ALA A 20 -13.80 0.30 1.25
N GLU A 21 -14.05 -0.09 2.50
CA GLU A 21 -14.90 -1.24 2.83
C GLU A 21 -16.36 -1.04 2.40
N GLU A 22 -16.89 0.17 2.56
CA GLU A 22 -18.23 0.51 2.08
C GLU A 22 -18.34 0.47 0.55
N LEU A 23 -17.32 0.89 -0.18
CA LEU A 23 -17.26 0.74 -1.64
C LEU A 23 -17.19 -0.74 -2.04
N ARG A 24 -16.37 -1.54 -1.35
CA ARG A 24 -16.30 -2.99 -1.59
C ARG A 24 -17.65 -3.65 -1.35
N ARG A 25 -18.37 -3.29 -0.28
CA ARG A 25 -19.73 -3.77 0.03
C ARG A 25 -20.73 -3.44 -1.09
N ARG A 26 -20.54 -2.33 -1.79
CA ARG A 26 -21.38 -1.90 -2.92
C ARG A 26 -20.96 -2.51 -4.26
N GLY A 27 -19.96 -3.39 -4.28
CA GLY A 27 -19.52 -4.12 -5.47
C GLY A 27 -18.43 -3.44 -6.28
N TYR A 28 -17.79 -2.39 -5.75
CA TYR A 28 -16.61 -1.81 -6.38
C TYR A 28 -15.36 -2.67 -6.13
N HIS A 29 -14.46 -2.70 -7.12
CA HIS A 29 -13.12 -3.24 -6.94
C HIS A 29 -12.32 -2.31 -6.02
N VAL A 30 -11.73 -2.87 -4.96
CA VAL A 30 -11.00 -2.13 -3.93
C VAL A 30 -9.69 -2.85 -3.67
N ILE A 31 -8.61 -2.07 -3.64
CA ILE A 31 -7.26 -2.53 -3.31
C ILE A 31 -6.76 -1.68 -2.13
N HIS A 32 -6.31 -2.33 -1.06
CA HIS A 32 -5.61 -1.68 0.04
C HIS A 32 -4.12 -1.53 -0.32
N GLY A 33 -3.72 -0.32 -0.76
CA GLY A 33 -2.36 -0.07 -1.27
C GLY A 33 -1.24 -0.36 -0.26
N ASP A 34 -1.51 -0.18 1.03
CA ASP A 34 -0.57 -0.46 2.14
C ASP A 34 -0.41 -1.95 2.48
N ARG A 35 -1.26 -2.83 1.92
CA ARG A 35 -1.28 -4.27 2.25
C ARG A 35 -1.08 -5.16 1.04
N GLU A 36 -1.64 -4.75 -0.09
CA GLU A 36 -1.74 -5.58 -1.30
C GLU A 36 -0.66 -5.21 -2.31
N LEU A 37 -0.36 -3.91 -2.44
CA LEU A 37 0.59 -3.39 -3.42
C LEU A 37 2.00 -3.24 -2.87
N SER A 38 2.14 -3.16 -1.54
CA SER A 38 3.41 -2.82 -0.93
C SER A 38 4.25 -4.01 -0.49
N TYR A 39 5.55 -3.78 -0.40
CA TYR A 39 6.53 -4.63 0.26
C TYR A 39 7.59 -3.75 0.94
N VAL A 40 8.42 -4.37 1.79
CA VAL A 40 9.58 -3.71 2.39
C VAL A 40 10.76 -3.92 1.45
N GLY A 41 11.35 -2.83 0.96
CA GLY A 41 12.43 -2.88 -0.02
C GLY A 41 13.37 -1.69 0.04
N ASP A 42 14.47 -1.80 -0.70
CA ASP A 42 15.42 -0.71 -0.89
C ASP A 42 14.86 0.32 -1.89
N SER A 43 14.85 1.59 -1.50
CA SER A 43 14.24 2.65 -2.32
C SER A 43 15.00 2.98 -3.61
N GLU A 44 16.28 2.59 -3.71
CA GLU A 44 17.11 2.80 -4.89
C GLU A 44 17.08 1.60 -5.83
N THR A 45 17.11 0.38 -5.28
CA THR A 45 17.20 -0.86 -6.09
C THR A 45 15.88 -1.58 -6.29
N CYS A 46 14.85 -1.27 -5.49
CA CYS A 46 13.59 -2.02 -5.40
C CYS A 46 13.77 -3.50 -5.01
N GLU A 47 14.93 -3.89 -4.46
CA GLU A 47 15.12 -5.24 -3.97
C GLU A 47 14.41 -5.42 -2.61
N PRO A 48 13.71 -6.54 -2.39
CA PRO A 48 13.10 -6.83 -1.10
C PRO A 48 14.15 -6.88 0.01
N LEU A 49 13.83 -6.28 1.15
CA LEU A 49 14.67 -6.31 2.34
C LEU A 49 14.07 -7.24 3.38
N ASP A 50 14.91 -8.06 3.99
CA ASP A 50 14.53 -8.82 5.17
C ASP A 50 14.40 -7.87 6.37
N GLY A 51 13.33 -8.03 7.15
CA GLY A 51 13.07 -7.20 8.32
C GLY A 51 14.22 -7.27 9.32
N LEU A 52 14.73 -6.10 9.73
CA LEU A 52 15.77 -6.01 10.74
C LEU A 52 15.19 -6.29 12.13
N ALA A 53 15.98 -6.93 13.00
CA ALA A 53 15.65 -7.02 14.41
C ALA A 53 15.92 -5.65 15.05
N HIS A 54 14.85 -4.88 15.30
CA HIS A 54 14.94 -3.59 15.99
C HIS A 54 14.79 -3.77 17.51
N GLU A 55 15.53 -2.98 18.28
CA GLU A 55 15.48 -3.02 19.75
C GLU A 55 14.15 -2.53 20.31
N THR A 56 13.45 -1.64 19.58
CA THR A 56 12.14 -1.13 19.97
C THR A 56 11.12 -1.25 18.83
N VAL A 57 9.85 -1.32 19.22
CA VAL A 57 8.71 -1.32 18.27
C VAL A 57 8.64 0.00 17.51
N THR A 58 9.05 1.12 18.12
CA THR A 58 9.03 2.42 17.45
C THR A 58 10.06 2.47 16.34
N ASP A 59 11.24 1.90 16.57
CA ASP A 59 12.30 1.84 15.55
C ASP A 59 11.89 0.93 14.39
N SER A 60 11.24 -0.21 14.69
CA SER A 60 10.76 -1.10 13.62
C SER A 60 9.70 -0.44 12.75
N VAL A 61 8.71 0.23 13.35
CA VAL A 61 7.63 0.90 12.60
C VAL A 61 8.18 2.06 11.77
N THR A 62 9.15 2.81 12.30
CA THR A 62 9.78 3.91 11.57
C THR A 62 10.54 3.38 10.37
N TRP A 63 11.34 2.33 10.56
CA TRP A 63 12.10 1.70 9.50
C TRP A 63 11.19 1.09 8.43
N GLU A 64 10.13 0.37 8.81
CA GLU A 64 9.15 -0.19 7.87
C GLU A 64 8.48 0.90 7.01
N HIS A 65 8.15 2.06 7.59
CA HIS A 65 7.58 3.18 6.83
C HIS A 65 8.58 3.80 5.85
N GLU A 66 9.86 3.89 6.20
CA GLU A 66 10.91 4.42 5.32
C GLU A 66 11.20 3.49 4.13
N HIS A 67 10.99 2.19 4.30
CA HIS A 67 11.25 1.15 3.30
C HIS A 67 9.96 0.62 2.66
N HIS A 68 8.83 1.33 2.84
CA HIS A 68 7.54 0.95 2.26
C HIS A 68 7.48 1.34 0.79
N ILE A 69 7.51 0.35 -0.10
CA ILE A 69 7.55 0.56 -1.54
C ILE A 69 6.35 -0.13 -2.19
N TRP A 70 5.76 0.50 -3.21
CA TRP A 70 4.78 -0.15 -4.08
C TRP A 70 5.47 -0.97 -5.17
N ASP A 71 5.06 -2.22 -5.28
CA ASP A 71 5.44 -3.13 -6.35
C ASP A 71 4.83 -2.62 -7.67
N ILE A 72 5.69 -2.14 -8.56
CA ILE A 72 5.28 -1.56 -9.85
C ILE A 72 4.61 -2.58 -10.74
N ASP A 73 4.99 -3.87 -10.67
CA ASP A 73 4.36 -4.91 -11.48
C ASP A 73 2.93 -5.16 -11.00
N LYS A 74 2.72 -5.21 -9.67
CA LYS A 74 1.36 -5.28 -9.11
C LYS A 74 0.53 -4.06 -9.47
N VAL A 75 1.08 -2.85 -9.32
CA VAL A 75 0.39 -1.60 -9.70
C VAL A 75 0.01 -1.64 -11.17
N THR A 76 0.94 -2.03 -12.04
CA THR A 76 0.71 -2.10 -13.49
C THR A 76 -0.35 -3.12 -13.84
N SER A 77 -0.41 -4.25 -13.13
CA SER A 77 -1.44 -5.28 -13.36
C SER A 77 -2.87 -4.84 -13.01
N VAL A 78 -3.02 -3.82 -12.16
CA VAL A 78 -4.34 -3.30 -11.71
C VAL A 78 -4.75 -2.01 -12.40
N VAL A 79 -3.78 -1.26 -12.96
CA VAL A 79 -4.08 -0.10 -13.81
C VAL A 79 -4.63 -0.63 -15.13
N ALA A 80 -5.86 -0.22 -15.47
CA ALA A 80 -6.45 -0.57 -16.75
C ALA A 80 -5.76 0.17 -17.90
N ASP A 81 -5.56 -0.53 -19.02
CA ASP A 81 -5.17 0.05 -20.32
C ASP A 81 -6.15 1.13 -20.82
#